data_AF-A0A538S5N3-F1
#
_entry.id   AF-A0A538S5N3-F1
#
_cell.length_a   1.000
_cell.length_b   1.000
_cell.length_c   1.000
_cell.angle_alpha   90.00
_cell.angle_beta   90.00
_cell.angle_gamma   90.00
#
_symmetry.space_group_name_H-M   'P 1'
#
loop_
_entity.id
_entity.type
_entity.pdbx_description
1 polymer ?
#
loop_
_entity_poly.entity_id
_entity_poly.type
_entity_poly.pdbx_seq_one_letter_code
_entity_poly.pdbx_strand_id
1 'polypeptide(L)'
;PSRDWDKNPLPPDQMVATRKFVNDIAGSQRLLSHGLLRPNLGTQEMDEMERQVKDLKIDAWKMYTGAELGEKAWFMDDEKVAYPFWEKTKKLGIKNLCVHKGLPLSAFNEKACTPHDLEKAARDWPDLNFIVYHSGFRGFDFGFQRWIAHGRGQKVVDKKTDDPQEIPWISDLLRILKKNPQIKNIYFELGATFNMTSSVNPVLCMHMLGQMLQVAGADHILWGTDSIWGGSPQSQIERLRRLKIKPELMDKYKYPELTDEIKNQILGLNAAKLYGIDPKAKRQAIKTDKLTLLKQEYRQHPAPSNTQYGWVWMDDGREPTVPVGG
;
A
#
# COMPACT_ATOMS: atom_id res chain seq x y z
N PRO A 1 -8.34 10.63 9.39
CA PRO A 1 -8.06 10.78 10.84
C PRO A 1 -8.74 12.05 11.35
N SER A 2 -9.36 11.99 12.53
CA SER A 2 -9.95 13.15 13.22
C SER A 2 -8.90 14.07 13.82
N ARG A 3 -9.31 15.27 14.25
CA ARG A 3 -8.49 16.13 15.13
C ARG A 3 -8.38 15.51 16.52
N ASP A 4 -9.52 15.13 17.07
CA ASP A 4 -9.62 14.57 18.41
C ASP A 4 -9.25 13.08 18.36
N TRP A 5 -8.34 12.65 19.23
CA TRP A 5 -7.81 11.27 19.22
C TRP A 5 -8.89 10.22 19.42
N ASP A 6 -9.85 10.50 20.31
CA ASP A 6 -11.01 9.66 20.67
C ASP A 6 -12.02 9.47 19.53
N LYS A 7 -12.02 10.36 18.53
CA LYS A 7 -12.88 10.27 17.34
C LYS A 7 -12.22 9.54 16.18
N ASN A 8 -10.96 9.10 16.31
CA ASN A 8 -10.34 8.30 15.28
C ASN A 8 -10.96 6.90 15.30
N PRO A 9 -11.33 6.33 14.14
CA PRO A 9 -11.84 4.96 14.08
C PRO A 9 -10.87 3.93 14.66
N LEU A 10 -9.58 4.24 14.64
CA LEU A 10 -8.54 3.39 15.22
C LEU A 10 -7.39 4.28 15.73
N PRO A 11 -7.41 4.71 17.01
CA PRO A 11 -6.31 5.48 17.62
C PRO A 11 -5.08 4.59 17.90
N PRO A 12 -3.89 5.18 18.13
CA PRO A 12 -2.63 4.44 18.30
C PRO A 12 -2.68 3.36 19.38
N ASP A 13 -3.31 3.65 20.51
CA ASP A 13 -3.46 2.69 21.61
C ASP A 13 -4.27 1.46 21.20
N GLN A 14 -5.32 1.62 20.39
CA GLN A 14 -6.10 0.49 19.87
C GLN A 14 -5.35 -0.29 18.79
N MET A 15 -4.59 0.39 17.92
CA MET A 15 -3.71 -0.27 16.94
C MET A 15 -2.69 -1.18 17.65
N VAL A 16 -2.06 -0.67 18.71
CA VAL A 16 -1.05 -1.39 19.49
C VAL A 16 -1.67 -2.47 20.35
N ALA A 17 -2.87 -2.25 20.92
CA ALA A 17 -3.62 -3.29 21.62
C ALA A 17 -3.97 -4.46 20.69
N THR A 18 -4.37 -4.17 19.44
CA THR A 18 -4.63 -5.21 18.42
C THR A 18 -3.37 -5.98 18.08
N ARG A 19 -2.24 -5.29 17.89
CA ARG A 19 -0.92 -5.92 17.71
C ARG A 19 -0.58 -6.84 18.88
N LYS A 20 -0.73 -6.35 20.11
CA LYS A 20 -0.44 -7.11 21.33
C LYS A 20 -1.30 -8.36 21.41
N PHE A 21 -2.61 -8.22 21.21
CA PHE A 21 -3.54 -9.35 21.24
C PHE A 21 -3.16 -10.46 20.25
N VAL A 22 -2.87 -10.10 19.00
CA VAL A 22 -2.47 -11.08 17.97
C VAL A 22 -1.15 -11.75 18.33
N ASN A 23 -0.16 -10.98 18.79
CA ASN A 23 1.16 -11.52 19.16
C ASN A 23 1.10 -12.40 20.42
N ASP A 24 0.26 -12.06 21.40
CA ASP A 24 0.03 -12.84 22.62
C ASP A 24 -0.58 -14.20 22.28
N ILE A 25 -1.63 -14.21 21.44
CA ILE A 25 -2.25 -15.47 20.97
C ILE A 25 -1.29 -16.33 20.16
N ALA A 26 -0.41 -15.68 19.39
CA ALA A 26 0.60 -16.36 18.59
C ALA A 26 1.85 -16.78 19.37
N GLY A 27 2.03 -16.32 20.62
CA GLY A 27 3.29 -16.51 21.37
C GLY A 27 4.55 -16.04 20.62
N SER A 28 4.39 -15.19 19.60
CA SER A 28 5.41 -14.79 18.64
C SER A 28 4.99 -13.50 17.94
N GLN A 29 5.94 -12.75 17.36
CA GLN A 29 5.62 -11.53 16.63
C GLN A 29 5.06 -11.88 15.24
N ARG A 30 3.75 -11.74 15.07
CA ARG A 30 2.99 -11.95 13.83
C ARG A 30 2.44 -10.66 13.23
N LEU A 31 2.25 -9.64 14.08
CA LEU A 31 1.68 -8.36 13.70
C LEU A 31 2.61 -7.22 14.13
N LEU A 32 2.72 -6.21 13.26
CA LEU A 32 3.32 -4.90 13.50
C LEU A 32 2.20 -3.86 13.59
N SER A 33 2.49 -2.68 14.16
CA SER A 33 1.54 -1.58 14.25
C SER A 33 2.19 -0.28 13.79
N HIS A 34 1.50 0.45 12.92
CA HIS A 34 1.92 1.79 12.52
C HIS A 34 1.26 2.82 13.43
N GLY A 35 2.00 3.83 13.87
CA GLY A 35 1.46 4.97 14.59
C GLY A 35 0.79 5.96 13.65
N LEU A 36 -0.14 6.76 14.16
CA LEU A 36 -0.79 7.80 13.38
C LEU A 36 -0.03 9.12 13.54
N LEU A 37 0.27 9.79 12.43
CA LEU A 37 0.92 11.11 12.44
C LEU A 37 0.10 12.12 11.63
N ARG A 38 -0.12 13.31 12.19
CA ARG A 38 -0.95 14.37 11.58
C ARG A 38 -0.21 15.73 11.59
N PRO A 39 0.81 15.93 10.75
CA PRO A 39 1.66 17.13 10.77
C PRO A 39 0.90 18.47 10.74
N ASN A 40 -0.25 18.51 10.04
CA ASN A 40 -1.12 19.69 9.95
C ASN A 40 -1.78 20.10 11.28
N LEU A 41 -1.70 19.28 12.33
CA LEU A 41 -2.15 19.63 13.67
C LEU A 41 -1.07 20.36 14.49
N GLY A 42 0.14 20.51 13.96
CA GLY A 42 1.20 21.32 14.56
C GLY A 42 1.86 20.69 15.77
N THR A 43 2.44 21.52 16.63
CA THR A 43 3.38 21.11 17.69
C THR A 43 2.80 20.13 18.72
N GLN A 44 1.47 20.11 18.92
CA GLN A 44 0.81 19.13 19.81
C GLN A 44 1.06 17.67 19.40
N GLU A 45 1.36 17.41 18.13
CA GLU A 45 1.70 16.07 17.65
C GLU A 45 3.12 15.65 18.03
N MET A 46 4.01 16.59 18.38
CA MET A 46 5.43 16.28 18.65
C MET A 46 5.61 15.41 19.90
N ASP A 47 4.84 15.69 20.96
CA ASP A 47 4.87 14.89 22.19
C ASP A 47 4.24 13.52 21.96
N GLU A 48 3.17 13.48 21.16
CA GLU A 48 2.52 12.23 20.81
C GLU A 48 3.40 11.36 19.90
N MET A 49 4.25 11.94 19.06
CA MET A 49 5.27 11.17 18.35
C MET A 49 6.22 10.46 19.30
N GLU A 50 6.69 11.16 20.34
CA GLU A 50 7.56 10.56 21.35
C GLU A 50 6.85 9.43 22.09
N ARG A 51 5.61 9.65 22.53
CA ARG A 51 4.82 8.63 23.23
C ARG A 51 4.60 7.39 22.37
N GLN A 52 4.17 7.56 21.11
CA GLN A 52 3.92 6.42 20.22
C GLN A 52 5.20 5.60 19.96
N VAL A 53 6.36 6.26 19.82
CA VAL A 53 7.63 5.53 19.60
C VAL A 53 8.18 4.94 20.89
N LYS A 54 8.23 5.70 21.98
CA LYS A 54 8.88 5.30 23.23
C LYS A 54 8.02 4.37 24.06
N ASP A 55 6.72 4.59 24.11
CA ASP A 55 5.82 3.84 25.00
C ASP A 55 5.07 2.77 24.21
N LEU A 56 4.49 3.13 23.06
CA LEU A 56 3.72 2.19 22.24
C LEU A 56 4.59 1.34 21.30
N LYS A 57 5.87 1.71 21.10
CA LYS A 57 6.83 0.98 20.27
C LYS A 57 6.31 0.74 18.85
N ILE A 58 5.75 1.75 18.19
CA ILE A 58 5.26 1.63 16.81
C ILE A 58 6.39 1.28 15.82
N ASP A 59 6.02 0.71 14.67
CA ASP A 59 6.95 0.17 13.68
C ASP A 59 7.13 1.08 12.43
N ALA A 60 6.17 1.98 12.18
CA ALA A 60 6.19 2.98 11.11
C ALA A 60 5.13 4.08 11.37
N TRP A 61 5.14 5.13 10.57
CA TRP A 61 4.06 6.13 10.57
C TRP A 61 3.01 5.81 9.52
N LYS A 62 1.73 6.02 9.82
CA LYS A 62 0.61 6.08 8.87
C LYS A 62 0.04 7.49 8.83
N MET A 63 -0.16 8.00 7.63
CA MET A 63 -0.52 9.39 7.38
C MET A 63 -1.57 9.53 6.27
N TYR A 64 -2.32 10.62 6.33
CA TYR A 64 -3.39 10.95 5.40
C TYR A 64 -3.34 12.45 5.06
N THR A 65 -2.66 12.81 3.97
CA THR A 65 -2.44 14.19 3.52
C THR A 65 -3.74 14.90 3.13
N GLY A 66 -4.71 14.15 2.60
CA GLY A 66 -6.01 14.67 2.19
C GLY A 66 -7.14 14.51 3.22
N ALA A 67 -6.93 13.88 4.37
CA ALA A 67 -8.03 13.64 5.31
C ALA A 67 -8.47 14.95 6.01
N GLU A 68 -9.69 15.39 5.71
CA GLU A 68 -10.29 16.61 6.26
C GLU A 68 -11.03 16.36 7.58
N LEU A 69 -10.30 16.28 8.68
CA LEU A 69 -10.85 16.72 9.96
C LEU A 69 -9.90 17.80 10.46
N GLY A 70 -10.19 19.06 10.09
CA GLY A 70 -9.40 20.23 10.51
C GLY A 70 -8.83 21.14 9.42
N GLU A 71 -9.50 21.23 8.27
CA GLU A 71 -9.56 22.40 7.38
C GLU A 71 -8.39 22.70 6.42
N LYS A 72 -7.22 22.08 6.54
CA LYS A 72 -6.17 22.20 5.50
C LYS A 72 -5.50 20.88 5.20
N ALA A 73 -5.61 20.46 3.94
CA ALA A 73 -4.69 19.51 3.33
C ALA A 73 -3.24 19.94 3.58
N TRP A 74 -2.36 18.96 3.64
CA TRP A 74 -0.92 19.20 3.74
C TRP A 74 -0.18 18.29 2.77
N PHE A 75 1.07 18.63 2.49
CA PHE A 75 1.89 17.96 1.50
C PHE A 75 3.19 17.46 2.12
N MET A 76 3.71 16.36 1.60
CA MET A 76 4.90 15.68 2.13
C MET A 76 6.17 16.55 2.00
N ASP A 77 6.17 17.48 1.05
CA ASP A 77 7.26 18.41 0.76
C ASP A 77 7.08 19.81 1.37
N ASP A 78 6.03 20.03 2.15
CA ASP A 78 5.79 21.30 2.85
C ASP A 78 6.85 21.49 3.95
N GLU A 79 7.79 22.40 3.72
CA GLU A 79 8.91 22.65 4.63
C GLU A 79 8.48 23.20 6.00
N LYS A 80 7.32 23.86 6.06
CA LYS A 80 6.83 24.44 7.32
C LYS A 80 5.98 23.44 8.09
N VAL A 81 5.18 22.64 7.37
CA VAL A 81 4.23 21.70 7.98
C VAL A 81 4.84 20.32 8.19
N ALA A 82 5.55 19.76 7.21
CA ALA A 82 6.01 18.37 7.25
C ALA A 82 7.46 18.21 7.75
N TYR A 83 8.38 19.11 7.39
CA TYR A 83 9.82 18.87 7.63
C TYR A 83 10.21 18.82 9.12
N PRO A 84 9.63 19.63 10.02
CA PRO A 84 9.86 19.46 11.45
C PRO A 84 9.54 18.04 11.94
N PHE A 85 8.55 17.38 11.34
CA PHE A 85 8.17 16.01 11.68
C PHE A 85 9.09 14.97 11.06
N TRP A 86 9.67 15.22 9.88
CA TRP A 86 10.71 14.37 9.30
C TRP A 86 12.00 14.39 10.12
N GLU A 87 12.42 15.56 10.60
CA GLU A 87 13.53 15.67 11.55
C GLU A 87 13.27 14.87 12.83
N LYS A 88 12.08 15.04 13.43
CA LYS A 88 11.69 14.32 14.64
C LYS A 88 11.61 12.81 14.40
N THR A 89 11.06 12.39 13.25
CA THR A 89 10.99 10.98 12.82
C THR A 89 12.38 10.34 12.77
N LYS A 90 13.37 11.02 12.16
CA LYS A 90 14.77 10.55 12.14
C LYS A 90 15.36 10.45 13.55
N LYS A 91 15.16 11.48 14.38
CA LYS A 91 15.64 11.48 15.79
C LYS A 91 15.05 10.34 16.61
N LEU A 92 13.81 9.94 16.31
CA LEU A 92 13.12 8.82 16.96
C LEU A 92 13.49 7.44 16.36
N GLY A 93 14.33 7.39 15.32
CA GLY A 93 14.79 6.14 14.71
C GLY A 93 13.76 5.46 13.80
N ILE A 94 12.65 6.11 13.46
CA ILE A 94 11.67 5.61 12.50
C ILE A 94 12.11 6.01 11.08
N LYS A 95 11.97 5.09 10.12
CA LYS A 95 12.30 5.34 8.70
C LYS A 95 11.12 5.23 7.76
N ASN A 96 10.11 4.42 8.11
CA ASN A 96 9.02 4.07 7.22
C ASN A 96 7.85 5.04 7.38
N LEU A 97 7.51 5.72 6.27
CA LEU A 97 6.44 6.70 6.14
C LEU A 97 5.35 6.15 5.22
N CYS A 98 4.34 5.52 5.81
CA CYS A 98 3.18 5.02 5.08
C CYS A 98 2.18 6.16 4.85
N VAL A 99 2.00 6.59 3.62
CA VAL A 99 1.14 7.74 3.29
C VAL A 99 0.02 7.33 2.33
N HIS A 100 -1.19 7.75 2.63
CA HIS A 100 -2.35 7.62 1.74
C HIS A 100 -2.17 8.53 0.52
N LYS A 101 -1.89 7.94 -0.65
CA LYS A 101 -1.65 8.65 -1.91
C LYS A 101 -2.30 7.88 -3.07
N GLY A 102 -3.41 8.42 -3.57
CA GLY A 102 -4.39 7.70 -4.38
C GLY A 102 -5.73 7.60 -3.66
N LEU A 103 -6.76 7.13 -4.36
CA LEU A 103 -8.13 6.89 -3.87
C LEU A 103 -8.60 7.98 -2.88
N PRO A 104 -9.07 9.14 -3.34
CA PRO A 104 -9.50 10.23 -2.46
C PRO A 104 -10.81 9.96 -1.68
N LEU A 105 -11.49 8.82 -1.92
CA LEU A 105 -12.62 8.32 -1.12
C LEU A 105 -13.77 9.32 -0.93
N SER A 106 -14.07 10.18 -1.90
CA SER A 106 -15.10 11.25 -1.88
C SER A 106 -14.97 12.34 -0.82
N ALA A 107 -14.24 12.07 0.26
CA ALA A 107 -14.14 12.92 1.43
C ALA A 107 -12.77 13.59 1.55
N PHE A 108 -11.72 13.02 0.96
CA PHE A 108 -10.39 13.58 1.09
C PHE A 108 -10.15 14.67 0.07
N ASN A 109 -9.30 15.65 0.43
CA ASN A 109 -8.79 16.63 -0.48
C ASN A 109 -8.05 15.95 -1.64
N GLU A 110 -8.56 16.15 -2.85
CA GLU A 110 -8.16 15.41 -4.04
C GLU A 110 -6.72 15.69 -4.42
N LYS A 111 -6.34 16.97 -4.47
CA LYS A 111 -4.96 17.40 -4.77
C LYS A 111 -3.95 16.83 -3.78
N ALA A 112 -4.28 16.78 -2.50
CA ALA A 112 -3.39 16.26 -1.47
C ALA A 112 -3.21 14.73 -1.54
N CYS A 113 -4.11 14.01 -2.21
CA CYS A 113 -3.97 12.57 -2.47
C CYS A 113 -3.07 12.29 -3.69
N THR A 114 -2.76 13.28 -4.53
CA THR A 114 -1.82 13.10 -5.65
C THR A 114 -0.39 12.87 -5.17
N PRO A 115 0.46 12.18 -5.95
CA PRO A 115 1.83 11.87 -5.57
C PRO A 115 2.84 12.99 -5.90
N HIS A 116 2.41 14.15 -6.39
CA HIS A 116 3.31 15.19 -6.92
C HIS A 116 4.27 15.77 -5.87
N ASP A 117 3.87 15.82 -4.61
CA ASP A 117 4.68 16.27 -3.48
C ASP A 117 5.77 15.27 -3.06
N LEU A 118 5.74 14.04 -3.58
CA LEU A 118 6.75 13.04 -3.26
C LEU A 118 8.09 13.30 -3.94
N GLU A 119 8.13 13.99 -5.10
CA GLU A 119 9.38 14.24 -5.83
C GLU A 119 10.38 15.03 -4.96
N LYS A 120 9.94 16.16 -4.39
CA LYS A 120 10.77 17.00 -3.54
C LYS A 120 11.00 16.33 -2.18
N ALA A 121 9.96 15.80 -1.55
CA ALA A 121 10.08 15.14 -0.24
C ALA A 121 11.10 13.98 -0.26
N ALA A 122 11.05 13.13 -1.28
CA ALA A 122 11.95 11.97 -1.38
C ALA A 122 13.40 12.36 -1.64
N ARG A 123 13.64 13.43 -2.42
CA ARG A 123 14.98 14.00 -2.65
C ARG A 123 15.57 14.64 -1.42
N ASP A 124 14.77 15.41 -0.68
CA ASP A 124 15.25 16.17 0.47
C ASP A 124 15.46 15.26 1.70
N TRP A 125 14.79 14.09 1.72
CA TRP A 125 14.86 13.11 2.80
C TRP A 125 15.22 11.69 2.32
N PRO A 126 16.41 11.48 1.73
CA PRO A 126 16.80 10.21 1.11
C PRO A 126 16.90 9.04 2.11
N ASP A 127 17.03 9.32 3.40
CA ASP A 127 17.12 8.32 4.48
C ASP A 127 15.74 7.80 4.96
N LEU A 128 14.65 8.41 4.51
CA LEU A 128 13.27 8.03 4.86
C LEU A 128 12.62 7.28 3.70
N ASN A 129 11.82 6.27 4.02
CA ASN A 129 11.09 5.45 3.04
C ASN A 129 9.65 5.93 2.90
N PHE A 130 9.28 6.47 1.75
CA PHE A 130 7.93 6.90 1.41
C PHE A 130 7.14 5.73 0.82
N ILE A 131 6.30 5.10 1.63
CA ILE A 131 5.47 3.97 1.23
C ILE A 131 4.10 4.50 0.80
N VAL A 132 3.86 4.49 -0.51
CA VAL A 132 2.70 5.07 -1.19
C VAL A 132 1.56 4.06 -1.17
N TYR A 133 0.68 4.18 -0.17
CA TYR A 133 -0.52 3.34 -0.07
C TYR A 133 -1.44 3.66 -1.23
N HIS A 134 -1.93 2.60 -1.88
CA HIS A 134 -2.64 2.64 -3.17
C HIS A 134 -1.76 3.00 -4.38
N SER A 135 -0.43 2.98 -4.25
CA SER A 135 0.50 3.12 -5.37
C SER A 135 0.31 4.41 -6.21
N GLY A 136 -0.31 5.44 -5.65
CA GLY A 136 -0.67 6.64 -6.41
C GLY A 136 -1.84 6.42 -7.36
N PHE A 137 -2.73 5.46 -7.15
CA PHE A 137 -3.84 5.18 -8.07
C PHE A 137 -5.04 6.11 -7.84
N ARG A 138 -5.51 6.78 -8.90
CA ARG A 138 -6.73 7.59 -8.87
C ARG A 138 -7.98 6.80 -8.48
N GLY A 139 -8.13 5.59 -9.02
CA GLY A 139 -9.40 4.84 -9.06
C GLY A 139 -10.05 4.87 -10.44
N PHE A 140 -11.06 4.03 -10.66
CA PHE A 140 -11.82 4.02 -11.93
C PHE A 140 -12.98 5.02 -11.91
N ASP A 141 -13.16 5.75 -13.02
CA ASP A 141 -14.21 6.76 -13.16
C ASP A 141 -15.54 6.19 -13.69
N PHE A 142 -16.01 5.08 -13.11
CA PHE A 142 -17.33 4.50 -13.41
C PHE A 142 -17.95 3.77 -12.22
N GLY A 143 -19.28 3.63 -12.24
CA GLY A 143 -20.04 2.92 -11.20
C GLY A 143 -19.76 3.42 -9.78
N PHE A 144 -19.77 2.50 -8.79
CA PHE A 144 -19.38 2.82 -7.41
C PHE A 144 -17.92 3.29 -7.31
N GLN A 145 -17.05 2.86 -8.21
CA GLN A 145 -15.64 3.22 -8.17
C GLN A 145 -15.40 4.71 -8.45
N ARG A 146 -16.30 5.35 -9.22
CA ARG A 146 -16.30 6.80 -9.41
C ARG A 146 -16.39 7.55 -8.07
N TRP A 147 -17.17 7.06 -7.12
CA TRP A 147 -17.33 7.72 -5.83
C TRP A 147 -16.00 7.74 -5.04
N ILE A 148 -15.28 6.62 -5.01
CA ILE A 148 -13.96 6.55 -4.35
C ILE A 148 -12.84 7.19 -5.16
N ALA A 149 -13.00 7.30 -6.48
CA ALA A 149 -12.01 7.87 -7.36
C ALA A 149 -11.95 9.39 -7.29
N HIS A 150 -12.99 10.09 -6.81
CA HIS A 150 -13.03 11.56 -6.71
C HIS A 150 -13.03 12.03 -5.26
N GLY A 151 -12.51 13.24 -5.00
CA GLY A 151 -12.39 13.81 -3.64
C GLY A 151 -13.08 15.17 -3.47
N ARG A 152 -12.74 15.89 -2.40
CA ARG A 152 -13.11 17.29 -2.17
C ARG A 152 -11.95 18.24 -2.50
N GLY A 153 -12.13 19.53 -2.27
CA GLY A 153 -11.11 20.55 -2.49
C GLY A 153 -10.78 20.76 -3.97
N GLN A 154 -9.53 21.17 -4.25
CA GLN A 154 -9.08 21.42 -5.61
C GLN A 154 -9.08 20.11 -6.41
N LYS A 155 -9.88 20.07 -7.47
CA LYS A 155 -9.94 18.96 -8.42
C LYS A 155 -8.67 18.86 -9.25
N VAL A 156 -8.29 17.63 -9.57
CA VAL A 156 -7.15 17.30 -10.40
C VAL A 156 -7.71 16.77 -11.71
N VAL A 157 -7.28 17.39 -12.81
CA VAL A 157 -7.72 17.00 -14.15
C VAL A 157 -6.71 16.01 -14.70
N ASP A 158 -7.17 14.79 -14.93
CA ASP A 158 -6.33 13.75 -15.50
C ASP A 158 -6.07 14.03 -16.99
N LYS A 159 -4.90 13.59 -17.47
CA LYS A 159 -4.55 13.67 -18.89
C LYS A 159 -5.53 12.81 -19.69
N LYS A 160 -6.22 13.41 -20.66
CA LYS A 160 -7.04 12.67 -21.63
C LYS A 160 -6.12 12.02 -22.65
N THR A 161 -6.12 10.70 -22.72
CA THR A 161 -5.33 9.92 -23.66
C THR A 161 -5.92 8.53 -23.86
N ASP A 162 -5.62 7.93 -24.99
CA ASP A 162 -5.89 6.54 -25.36
C ASP A 162 -4.70 5.61 -25.10
N ASP A 163 -3.58 6.13 -24.59
CA ASP A 163 -2.39 5.34 -24.24
C ASP A 163 -2.73 4.36 -23.10
N PRO A 164 -2.69 3.04 -23.33
CA PRO A 164 -3.00 2.05 -22.31
C PRO A 164 -1.99 2.02 -21.15
N GLN A 165 -0.83 2.66 -21.30
CA GLN A 165 0.16 2.83 -20.23
C GLN A 165 -0.15 4.01 -19.30
N GLU A 166 -1.02 4.95 -19.70
CA GLU A 166 -1.37 6.09 -18.86
C GLU A 166 -2.46 5.70 -17.84
N ILE A 167 -2.01 5.40 -16.63
CA ILE A 167 -2.85 5.09 -15.48
C ILE A 167 -2.84 6.31 -14.57
N PRO A 168 -3.96 7.04 -14.43
CA PRO A 168 -3.99 8.30 -13.71
C PRO A 168 -3.31 8.23 -12.34
N TRP A 169 -2.41 9.18 -12.10
CA TRP A 169 -1.57 9.38 -10.92
C TRP A 169 -0.47 8.33 -10.69
N ILE A 170 -0.67 7.05 -11.05
CA ILE A 170 0.43 6.06 -11.05
C ILE A 170 1.47 6.49 -12.07
N SER A 171 1.02 6.88 -13.26
CA SER A 171 1.89 7.35 -14.34
C SER A 171 2.63 8.63 -13.96
N ASP A 172 2.04 9.52 -13.14
CA ASP A 172 2.73 10.71 -12.62
C ASP A 172 3.90 10.33 -11.70
N LEU A 173 3.68 9.37 -10.81
CA LEU A 173 4.72 8.86 -9.93
C LEU A 173 5.83 8.14 -10.73
N LEU A 174 5.46 7.35 -11.75
CA LEU A 174 6.43 6.71 -12.64
C LEU A 174 7.25 7.75 -13.44
N ARG A 175 6.63 8.84 -13.90
CA ARG A 175 7.35 9.97 -14.54
C ARG A 175 8.34 10.61 -13.59
N ILE A 176 7.95 10.85 -12.33
CA ILE A 176 8.84 11.40 -11.29
C ILE A 176 10.08 10.51 -11.15
N LEU A 177 9.90 9.19 -11.02
CA LEU A 177 11.00 8.24 -10.86
C LEU A 177 11.87 8.09 -12.12
N LYS A 178 11.27 8.10 -13.31
CA LYS A 178 12.03 8.09 -14.59
C LYS A 178 12.90 9.34 -14.74
N LYS A 179 12.34 10.52 -14.40
CA LYS A 179 13.05 11.80 -14.44
C LYS A 179 14.15 11.88 -13.38
N ASN A 180 13.95 11.24 -12.23
CA ASN A 180 14.84 11.29 -11.08
C ASN A 180 15.29 9.87 -10.65
N PRO A 181 16.11 9.17 -11.44
CA PRO A 181 16.50 7.79 -11.14
C PRO A 181 17.29 7.62 -9.83
N GLN A 182 17.81 8.71 -9.26
CA GLN A 182 18.45 8.76 -7.95
C GLN A 182 17.47 8.63 -6.76
N ILE A 183 16.18 8.88 -6.97
CA ILE A 183 15.15 8.66 -5.95
C ILE A 183 14.93 7.15 -5.82
N LYS A 184 15.37 6.57 -4.69
CA LYS A 184 15.30 5.12 -4.39
C LYS A 184 14.46 4.81 -3.15
N ASN A 185 13.78 5.80 -2.60
CA ASN A 185 13.10 5.72 -1.33
C ASN A 185 11.58 5.93 -1.44
N ILE A 186 11.01 5.67 -2.64
CA ILE A 186 9.56 5.65 -2.88
C ILE A 186 9.16 4.21 -3.20
N TYR A 187 8.16 3.70 -2.47
CA TYR A 187 7.67 2.33 -2.58
C TYR A 187 6.20 2.30 -2.97
N PHE A 188 5.82 1.43 -3.89
CA PHE A 188 4.45 1.22 -4.33
C PHE A 188 3.78 0.16 -3.45
N GLU A 189 2.81 0.54 -2.64
CA GLU A 189 1.99 -0.42 -1.89
C GLU A 189 0.70 -0.71 -2.68
N LEU A 190 0.45 -1.99 -2.96
CA LEU A 190 -0.53 -2.43 -3.94
C LEU A 190 -1.99 -2.36 -3.48
N GLY A 191 -2.30 -2.69 -2.23
CA GLY A 191 -3.62 -2.56 -1.60
C GLY A 191 -4.84 -2.76 -2.51
N ALA A 192 -5.80 -1.85 -2.36
CA ALA A 192 -7.00 -1.74 -3.17
C ALA A 192 -6.68 -1.54 -4.66
N THR A 193 -5.54 -0.94 -5.01
CA THR A 193 -5.12 -0.73 -6.40
C THR A 193 -4.96 -2.06 -7.13
N PHE A 194 -4.23 -3.02 -6.56
CA PHE A 194 -4.16 -4.37 -7.14
C PHE A 194 -5.50 -5.08 -7.10
N ASN A 195 -6.26 -4.96 -6.00
CA ASN A 195 -7.58 -5.60 -5.92
C ASN A 195 -8.52 -5.14 -7.05
N MET A 196 -8.63 -3.82 -7.27
CA MET A 196 -9.49 -3.20 -8.29
C MET A 196 -8.98 -3.50 -9.70
N THR A 197 -7.70 -3.23 -9.99
CA THR A 197 -7.16 -3.45 -11.34
C THR A 197 -7.18 -4.92 -11.72
N SER A 198 -6.75 -5.83 -10.84
CA SER A 198 -6.74 -7.26 -11.14
C SER A 198 -8.13 -7.86 -11.29
N SER A 199 -9.18 -7.31 -10.68
CA SER A 199 -10.54 -7.85 -10.80
C SER A 199 -11.32 -7.27 -11.98
N VAL A 200 -11.11 -5.99 -12.30
CA VAL A 200 -11.95 -5.26 -13.25
C VAL A 200 -11.29 -5.11 -14.61
N ASN A 201 -9.96 -4.91 -14.64
CA ASN A 201 -9.21 -4.75 -15.88
C ASN A 201 -7.81 -5.37 -15.76
N PRO A 202 -7.67 -6.69 -15.96
CA PRO A 202 -6.39 -7.39 -15.81
C PRO A 202 -5.29 -6.89 -16.73
N VAL A 203 -5.63 -6.43 -17.95
CA VAL A 203 -4.65 -5.86 -18.89
C VAL A 203 -4.06 -4.57 -18.32
N LEU A 204 -4.89 -3.71 -17.72
CA LEU A 204 -4.40 -2.52 -17.01
C LEU A 204 -3.52 -2.90 -15.80
N CYS A 205 -3.87 -3.95 -15.06
CA CYS A 205 -3.04 -4.47 -13.97
C CYS A 205 -1.66 -4.93 -14.48
N MET A 206 -1.58 -5.54 -15.65
CA MET A 206 -0.31 -5.93 -16.28
C MET A 206 0.50 -4.70 -16.70
N HIS A 207 -0.13 -3.67 -17.28
CA HIS A 207 0.52 -2.40 -17.56
C HIS A 207 1.06 -1.73 -16.29
N MET A 208 0.27 -1.74 -15.22
CA MET A 208 0.66 -1.18 -13.93
C MET A 208 1.91 -1.87 -13.36
N LEU A 209 1.86 -3.20 -13.18
CA LEU A 209 2.96 -3.97 -12.61
C LEU A 209 4.18 -3.96 -13.53
N GLY A 210 3.99 -4.10 -14.85
CA GLY A 210 5.07 -4.05 -15.83
C GLY A 210 5.83 -2.73 -15.79
N GLN A 211 5.11 -1.60 -15.72
CA GLN A 211 5.75 -0.28 -15.60
C GLN A 211 6.44 -0.08 -14.25
N MET A 212 5.84 -0.51 -13.14
CA MET A 212 6.48 -0.42 -11.81
C MET A 212 7.79 -1.24 -11.78
N LEU A 213 7.78 -2.46 -12.34
CA LEU A 213 8.97 -3.31 -12.43
C LEU A 213 10.06 -2.67 -13.29
N GLN A 214 9.71 -2.07 -14.43
CA GLN A 214 10.68 -1.38 -15.29
C GLN A 214 11.31 -0.16 -14.64
N VAL A 215 10.52 0.64 -13.91
CA VAL A 215 10.92 1.96 -13.45
C VAL A 215 11.55 1.91 -12.06
N ALA A 216 10.90 1.21 -11.13
CA ALA A 216 11.28 1.19 -9.73
C ALA A 216 12.03 -0.10 -9.36
N GLY A 217 11.79 -1.19 -10.08
CA GLY A 217 12.34 -2.50 -9.76
C GLY A 217 11.42 -3.30 -8.82
N ALA A 218 11.61 -4.62 -8.83
CA ALA A 218 10.78 -5.54 -8.05
C ALA A 218 10.87 -5.31 -6.54
N ASP A 219 11.99 -4.78 -6.04
CA ASP A 219 12.23 -4.50 -4.62
C ASP A 219 11.49 -3.26 -4.09
N HIS A 220 10.86 -2.48 -4.97
CA HIS A 220 10.12 -1.27 -4.62
C HIS A 220 8.59 -1.47 -4.62
N ILE A 221 8.12 -2.69 -4.85
CA ILE A 221 6.69 -3.03 -4.89
C ILE A 221 6.33 -3.85 -3.65
N LEU A 222 5.36 -3.39 -2.88
CA LEU A 222 4.93 -3.96 -1.62
C LEU A 222 3.50 -4.50 -1.73
N TRP A 223 3.28 -5.68 -1.16
CA TRP A 223 1.94 -6.20 -1.00
C TRP A 223 1.16 -5.49 0.09
N GLY A 224 -0.12 -5.28 -0.18
CA GLY A 224 -1.15 -5.10 0.83
C GLY A 224 -2.51 -5.36 0.22
N THR A 225 -3.55 -5.32 1.05
CA THR A 225 -4.83 -5.95 0.71
C THR A 225 -6.03 -5.04 0.86
N ASP A 226 -5.93 -3.99 1.68
CA ASP A 226 -7.06 -3.17 2.11
C ASP A 226 -8.28 -4.02 2.54
N SER A 227 -8.01 -5.09 3.31
CA SER A 227 -9.00 -6.13 3.67
C SER A 227 -10.23 -5.64 4.41
N ILE A 228 -10.21 -4.43 5.00
CA ILE A 228 -11.42 -3.80 5.55
C ILE A 228 -12.48 -3.54 4.47
N TRP A 229 -12.06 -3.34 3.22
CA TRP A 229 -12.95 -3.11 2.07
C TRP A 229 -13.20 -4.36 1.25
N GLY A 230 -12.16 -5.20 1.08
CA GLY A 230 -12.19 -6.38 0.21
C GLY A 230 -12.43 -7.71 0.92
N GLY A 231 -12.61 -7.71 2.24
CA GLY A 231 -12.72 -8.91 3.05
C GLY A 231 -11.43 -9.75 3.06
N SER A 232 -11.60 -11.08 3.11
CA SER A 232 -10.47 -12.01 3.13
C SER A 232 -9.57 -11.81 1.90
N PRO A 233 -8.24 -11.67 2.07
CA PRO A 233 -7.34 -11.40 0.97
C PRO A 233 -7.03 -12.64 0.11
N GLN A 234 -7.59 -13.81 0.42
CA GLN A 234 -7.25 -15.06 -0.26
C GLN A 234 -7.43 -14.95 -1.79
N SER A 235 -8.53 -14.37 -2.25
CA SER A 235 -8.77 -14.22 -3.70
C SER A 235 -7.73 -13.29 -4.36
N GLN A 236 -7.24 -12.27 -3.66
CA GLN A 236 -6.19 -11.38 -4.16
C GLN A 236 -4.85 -12.12 -4.25
N ILE A 237 -4.48 -12.90 -3.22
CA ILE A 237 -3.26 -13.70 -3.20
C ILE A 237 -3.26 -14.71 -4.35
N GLU A 238 -4.37 -15.43 -4.52
CA GLU A 238 -4.57 -16.39 -5.61
C GLU A 238 -4.47 -15.74 -6.99
N ARG A 239 -5.01 -14.52 -7.17
CA ARG A 239 -4.87 -13.75 -8.42
C ARG A 239 -3.42 -13.35 -8.68
N LEU A 240 -2.69 -12.81 -7.69
CA LEU A 240 -1.28 -12.43 -7.90
C LEU A 240 -0.41 -13.64 -8.22
N ARG A 241 -0.64 -14.77 -7.55
CA ARG A 241 0.07 -16.03 -7.81
C ARG A 241 -0.12 -16.50 -9.25
N ARG A 242 -1.35 -16.45 -9.77
CA ARG A 242 -1.67 -16.88 -11.14
C ARG A 242 -1.32 -15.84 -12.21
N LEU A 243 -1.35 -14.55 -11.89
CA LEU A 243 -1.16 -13.48 -12.87
C LEU A 243 0.17 -13.65 -13.62
N LYS A 244 0.11 -13.49 -14.95
CA LYS A 244 1.26 -13.37 -15.85
C LYS A 244 1.07 -12.09 -16.67
N ILE A 245 2.18 -11.44 -17.04
CA ILE A 245 2.13 -10.40 -18.07
C ILE A 245 2.07 -11.12 -19.40
N LYS A 246 1.10 -10.75 -20.25
CA LYS A 246 0.93 -11.42 -21.55
C LYS A 246 2.18 -11.24 -22.43
N PRO A 247 2.59 -12.24 -23.23
CA PRO A 247 3.76 -12.15 -24.10
C PRO A 247 3.74 -10.93 -25.02
N GLU A 248 2.60 -10.57 -25.60
CA GLU A 248 2.49 -9.41 -26.47
C GLU A 248 2.75 -8.08 -25.75
N LEU A 249 2.44 -7.98 -24.45
CA LEU A 249 2.73 -6.80 -23.64
C LEU A 249 4.22 -6.75 -23.27
N MET A 250 4.82 -7.91 -22.94
CA MET A 250 6.27 -8.01 -22.73
C MET A 250 7.03 -7.65 -24.00
N ASP A 251 6.60 -8.13 -25.16
CA ASP A 251 7.25 -7.85 -26.44
C ASP A 251 7.11 -6.39 -26.87
N LYS A 252 5.90 -5.83 -26.77
CA LYS A 252 5.60 -4.46 -27.19
C LYS A 252 6.22 -3.42 -26.27
N TYR A 253 6.03 -3.57 -24.96
CA TYR A 253 6.41 -2.56 -23.97
C TYR A 253 7.69 -2.90 -23.20
N LYS A 254 8.29 -4.06 -23.46
CA LYS A 254 9.51 -4.56 -22.80
C LYS A 254 9.34 -4.78 -21.31
N TYR A 255 8.12 -5.10 -20.87
CA TYR A 255 7.86 -5.38 -19.46
C TYR A 255 8.63 -6.62 -18.99
N PRO A 256 9.28 -6.58 -17.81
CA PRO A 256 9.86 -7.76 -17.19
C PRO A 256 8.79 -8.82 -16.95
N GLU A 257 9.16 -10.09 -17.06
CA GLU A 257 8.29 -11.19 -16.68
C GLU A 257 7.97 -11.14 -15.17
N LEU A 258 6.72 -11.40 -14.81
CA LEU A 258 6.29 -11.50 -13.41
C LEU A 258 6.56 -12.92 -12.88
N THR A 259 7.83 -13.20 -12.58
CA THR A 259 8.28 -14.51 -12.09
C THR A 259 7.80 -14.83 -10.67
N ASP A 260 7.93 -16.08 -10.24
CA ASP A 260 7.58 -16.49 -8.88
C ASP A 260 8.49 -15.84 -7.82
N GLU A 261 9.75 -15.57 -8.14
CA GLU A 261 10.68 -14.83 -7.28
C GLU A 261 10.20 -13.40 -7.06
N ILE A 262 9.80 -12.70 -8.12
CA ILE A 262 9.25 -11.34 -8.04
C ILE A 262 7.93 -11.36 -7.25
N LYS A 263 7.05 -12.33 -7.49
CA LYS A 263 5.80 -12.47 -6.71
C LYS A 263 6.08 -12.73 -5.22
N ASN A 264 7.09 -13.53 -4.89
CA ASN A 264 7.51 -13.76 -3.51
C ASN A 264 8.08 -12.48 -2.87
N GLN A 265 8.82 -11.67 -3.64
CA GLN A 265 9.28 -10.36 -3.21
C GLN A 265 8.12 -9.44 -2.83
N ILE A 266 7.17 -9.27 -3.75
CA ILE A 266 5.97 -8.45 -3.56
C ILE A 266 5.19 -8.93 -2.34
N LEU A 267 4.86 -10.23 -2.26
CA LEU A 267 4.00 -10.82 -1.22
C LEU A 267 4.57 -10.75 0.20
N GLY A 268 5.84 -10.37 0.39
CA GLY A 268 6.30 -10.04 1.74
C GLY A 268 7.79 -9.89 1.94
N LEU A 269 8.66 -10.36 1.03
CA LEU A 269 10.11 -10.23 1.28
C LEU A 269 10.59 -8.77 1.20
N ASN A 270 9.98 -7.96 0.35
CA ASN A 270 10.30 -6.52 0.26
C ASN A 270 9.92 -5.79 1.55
N ALA A 271 8.70 -6.03 2.05
CA ALA A 271 8.27 -5.47 3.34
C ALA A 271 9.16 -5.98 4.48
N ALA A 272 9.49 -7.28 4.52
CA ALA A 272 10.38 -7.81 5.55
C ALA A 272 11.73 -7.08 5.59
N LYS A 273 12.33 -6.79 4.43
CA LYS A 273 13.56 -5.98 4.34
C LYS A 273 13.36 -4.57 4.91
N LEU A 274 12.28 -3.87 4.54
CA LEU A 274 12.00 -2.50 5.01
C LEU A 274 11.76 -2.41 6.51
N TYR A 275 11.20 -3.45 7.12
CA TYR A 275 10.93 -3.52 8.56
C TYR A 275 12.02 -4.25 9.34
N GLY A 276 13.17 -4.60 8.72
CA GLY A 276 14.27 -5.29 9.39
C GLY A 276 13.90 -6.67 9.94
N ILE A 277 12.93 -7.34 9.31
CA ILE A 277 12.48 -8.68 9.69
C ILE A 277 13.27 -9.72 8.89
N ASP A 278 13.88 -10.67 9.59
CA ASP A 278 14.35 -11.93 8.99
C ASP A 278 13.18 -12.94 8.90
N PRO A 279 12.64 -13.22 7.69
CA PRO A 279 11.52 -14.14 7.56
C PRO A 279 11.85 -15.57 7.97
N LYS A 280 13.10 -16.03 7.77
CA LYS A 280 13.51 -17.39 8.13
C LYS A 280 13.54 -17.53 9.65
N ALA A 281 14.19 -16.59 10.35
CA ALA A 281 14.23 -16.59 11.81
C ALA A 281 12.83 -16.47 12.42
N LYS A 282 11.97 -15.58 11.91
CA LYS A 282 10.58 -15.45 12.40
C LYS A 282 9.77 -16.74 12.17
N ARG A 283 9.91 -17.39 11.02
CA ARG A 283 9.24 -18.69 10.74
C ARG A 283 9.70 -19.80 11.67
N GLN A 284 10.98 -19.84 12.04
CA GLN A 284 11.49 -20.82 13.00
C GLN A 284 11.03 -20.54 14.43
N ALA A 285 10.90 -19.26 14.81
CA ALA A 285 10.42 -18.85 16.13
C ALA A 285 8.94 -19.17 16.37
N ILE A 286 8.17 -19.38 15.30
CA ILE A 286 6.80 -19.87 15.37
C ILE A 286 6.84 -21.34 15.82
N LYS A 287 6.74 -21.52 17.14
CA LYS A 287 6.32 -22.79 17.73
C LYS A 287 4.83 -22.98 17.47
N THR A 288 4.31 -24.21 17.57
CA THR A 288 2.88 -24.51 17.36
C THR A 288 2.01 -23.58 18.18
N ASP A 289 1.60 -22.47 17.59
CA ASP A 289 0.82 -21.41 18.23
C ASP A 289 -0.66 -21.63 17.92
N LYS A 290 -1.54 -20.94 18.65
CA LYS A 290 -2.99 -21.12 18.50
C LYS A 290 -3.43 -20.89 17.04
N LEU A 291 -2.80 -19.96 16.33
CA LEU A 291 -3.08 -19.70 14.91
C LEU A 291 -2.63 -20.87 14.02
N THR A 292 -1.50 -21.49 14.33
CA THR A 292 -0.99 -22.68 13.63
C THR A 292 -1.90 -23.88 13.85
N LEU A 293 -2.41 -24.07 15.08
CA LEU A 293 -3.40 -25.11 15.39
C LEU A 293 -4.70 -24.87 14.60
N LEU A 294 -5.26 -23.66 14.65
CA LEU A 294 -6.46 -23.31 13.88
C LEU A 294 -6.28 -23.56 12.37
N LYS A 295 -5.08 -23.24 11.84
CA LYS A 295 -4.74 -23.53 10.44
C LYS A 295 -4.64 -25.03 10.16
N GLN A 296 -4.10 -25.82 11.09
CA GLN A 296 -4.00 -27.28 10.96
C GLN A 296 -5.39 -27.94 11.03
N GLU A 297 -6.24 -27.53 11.97
CA GLU A 297 -7.63 -27.96 12.08
C GLU A 297 -8.41 -27.65 10.80
N TYR A 298 -8.29 -26.42 10.29
CA TYR A 298 -8.90 -26.06 9.00
C TYR A 298 -8.42 -26.93 7.83
N ARG A 299 -7.14 -27.34 7.82
CA ARG A 299 -6.60 -28.23 6.78
C ARG A 299 -7.12 -29.66 6.85
N GLN A 300 -7.55 -30.12 8.03
CA GLN A 300 -8.16 -31.45 8.19
C GLN A 300 -9.58 -31.47 7.64
N HIS A 301 -10.30 -30.35 7.76
CA HIS A 301 -11.66 -30.19 7.24
C HIS A 301 -11.79 -28.90 6.43
N PRO A 302 -11.13 -28.82 5.25
CA PRO A 302 -11.15 -27.62 4.44
C PRO A 302 -12.58 -27.40 3.93
N ALA A 303 -13.19 -26.30 4.34
CA ALA A 303 -14.47 -25.82 3.82
C ALA A 303 -14.25 -24.48 3.09
N PRO A 304 -13.47 -24.44 1.99
CA PRO A 304 -13.36 -23.23 1.19
C PRO A 304 -14.72 -22.99 0.53
N SER A 305 -15.29 -21.80 0.69
CA SER A 305 -16.59 -21.48 0.09
C SER A 305 -16.56 -21.57 -1.45
N ASN A 306 -15.37 -21.43 -2.07
CA ASN A 306 -15.12 -21.49 -3.52
C ASN A 306 -16.01 -20.59 -4.41
N THR A 307 -16.89 -19.80 -3.81
CA THR A 307 -17.87 -18.97 -4.50
C THR A 307 -17.31 -17.64 -5.00
N GLN A 308 -16.01 -17.36 -4.83
CA GLN A 308 -15.33 -16.18 -5.40
C GLN A 308 -13.82 -16.42 -5.59
N TYR A 309 -13.37 -17.08 -6.66
CA TYR A 309 -11.92 -17.23 -6.89
C TYR A 309 -11.47 -16.99 -8.34
N GLY A 310 -11.22 -15.71 -8.64
CA GLY A 310 -10.13 -15.25 -9.50
C GLY A 310 -10.15 -15.69 -10.98
N TRP A 311 -9.16 -15.22 -11.73
CA TRP A 311 -8.96 -15.61 -13.13
C TRP A 311 -8.33 -17.00 -13.17
N VAL A 312 -8.95 -17.91 -13.92
CA VAL A 312 -8.31 -19.14 -14.39
C VAL A 312 -7.63 -18.78 -15.71
N TRP A 313 -6.36 -19.14 -15.87
CA TRP A 313 -5.74 -19.08 -17.19
C TRP A 313 -6.15 -20.34 -17.93
N MET A 314 -6.62 -20.19 -19.17
CA MET A 314 -6.87 -21.35 -20.03
C MET A 314 -5.57 -22.15 -20.20
N ASP A 315 -5.67 -23.45 -20.46
CA ASP A 315 -4.50 -24.36 -20.53
C ASP A 315 -3.41 -23.91 -21.53
N ASP A 316 -3.76 -23.04 -22.49
CA ASP A 316 -2.81 -22.44 -23.43
C ASP A 316 -1.98 -21.28 -22.86
N GLY A 317 -2.34 -20.77 -21.67
CA GLY A 317 -1.69 -19.67 -20.96
C GLY A 317 -1.84 -18.29 -21.61
N ARG A 318 -2.71 -18.12 -22.62
CA ARG A 318 -2.76 -16.90 -23.46
C ARG A 318 -3.85 -15.91 -23.06
N GLU A 319 -4.98 -16.40 -22.54
CA GLU A 319 -6.11 -15.56 -22.14
C GLU A 319 -6.60 -15.83 -20.71
N PRO A 320 -6.83 -14.77 -19.90
CA PRO A 320 -7.42 -14.92 -18.58
C PRO A 320 -8.97 -15.04 -18.68
N THR A 321 -9.60 -15.97 -17.97
CA THR A 321 -11.06 -16.09 -17.91
C THR A 321 -11.68 -15.17 -16.88
N VAL A 322 -12.82 -14.51 -17.20
CA VAL A 322 -13.64 -13.71 -16.24
C VAL A 322 -13.73 -14.41 -14.88
N PRO A 323 -13.60 -13.71 -13.75
CA PRO A 323 -13.64 -14.33 -12.43
C PRO A 323 -14.88 -15.21 -12.29
N VAL A 324 -14.70 -16.47 -11.92
CA VAL A 324 -15.83 -17.34 -11.62
C VAL A 324 -16.38 -16.93 -10.25
N GLY A 325 -17.60 -16.37 -10.25
CA GLY A 325 -18.32 -15.90 -9.06
C GLY A 325 -18.45 -14.38 -9.01
N GLY A 326 -19.52 -13.87 -9.62
CA GLY A 326 -20.00 -12.48 -9.50
C GLY A 326 -21.02 -12.32 -8.39
#